data_AF-A0A4Z1GXN6-F1
#
_entry.id   AF-A0A4Z1GXN6-F1
#
_cell.length_a   1.000
_cell.length_b   1.000
_cell.length_c   1.000
_cell.angle_alpha   90.00
_cell.angle_beta   90.00
_cell.angle_gamma   90.00
#
_symmetry.space_group_name_H-M   'P 1'
#
loop_
_entity.id
_entity.type
_entity.pdbx_description
1 polymer ?
#
loop_
_entity_poly.entity_id
_entity_poly.type
_entity_poly.pdbx_seq_one_letter_code
_entity_poly.pdbx_strand_id
1 'polypeptide(L)'
;MSSLINFLVFAYHSVSKTKKLTMANGAGLMTRYYDITISRYREVNSVSTMEKIKLALLRCNNFVKTHTFWPGNSDQNDYGDDRYAVCKLLASKNITSVIWLEDLLALHGSKTAVWDLHLLVEDTSAAAKILLDNGYKETAPDSSFEDDPEFSERAIRLTHNRSSTIVMLHVAKEWYYQMDDNVQDFLPPLSSFLDSMIEFWINISAQDYDDRLRFALYIGCLIGYCYYLQDSDGQLVKTHAYAKNLKPEHREVHYDITFESPNKKSFTATNRHTYHVRRSREIREGAFVPEPYEEGVFRTNLTTVSEQE
;
A
#
# COMPACT_ATOMS: atom_id res chain seq x y z
N MET A 1 -5.21 11.30 15.25
CA MET A 1 -4.90 10.12 14.40
C MET A 1 -4.87 10.44 12.91
N SER A 2 -5.73 11.34 12.39
CA SER A 2 -5.71 11.82 10.98
C SER A 2 -4.36 12.39 10.50
N SER A 3 -3.55 12.96 11.40
CA SER A 3 -2.24 13.55 11.04
C SER A 3 -1.15 12.50 10.75
N LEU A 4 -1.14 11.34 11.42
CA LEU A 4 -0.04 10.36 11.32
C LEU A 4 -0.07 9.50 10.05
N ILE A 5 -1.26 9.24 9.49
CA ILE A 5 -1.42 8.40 8.30
C ILE A 5 -1.08 9.19 7.02
N ASN A 6 -1.55 10.45 6.94
CA ASN A 6 -1.10 11.38 5.89
C ASN A 6 0.41 11.63 5.95
N PHE A 7 1.01 11.60 7.15
CA PHE A 7 2.44 11.80 7.38
C PHE A 7 3.31 10.64 6.90
N LEU A 8 2.83 9.40 6.98
CA LEU A 8 3.56 8.21 6.52
C LEU A 8 3.67 8.18 4.98
N VAL A 9 2.62 8.60 4.27
CA VAL A 9 2.62 8.71 2.79
C VAL A 9 3.31 9.99 2.29
N PHE A 10 3.31 11.11 3.05
CA PHE A 10 4.12 12.28 2.69
C PHE A 10 5.62 12.08 2.96
N ALA A 11 5.98 11.40 4.06
CA ALA A 11 7.36 11.01 4.36
C ALA A 11 7.92 10.02 3.31
N TYR A 12 7.06 9.19 2.73
CA TYR A 12 7.39 8.26 1.63
C TYR A 12 7.99 8.97 0.39
N HIS A 13 7.60 10.21 0.09
CA HIS A 13 8.10 10.95 -1.09
C HIS A 13 9.12 12.06 -0.79
N SER A 14 9.11 12.66 0.41
CA SER A 14 10.07 13.74 0.73
C SER A 14 11.51 13.24 0.89
N VAL A 15 11.71 11.95 1.23
CA VAL A 15 13.03 11.31 1.33
C VAL A 15 13.58 10.92 -0.05
N SER A 16 12.71 10.58 -1.01
CA SER A 16 13.10 10.18 -2.38
C SER A 16 13.62 11.35 -3.23
N LYS A 17 13.11 12.58 -3.03
CA LYS A 17 13.49 13.75 -3.85
C LYS A 17 14.70 14.56 -3.36
N THR A 18 15.28 14.30 -2.19
CA THR A 18 16.36 15.14 -1.62
C THR A 18 17.80 14.70 -1.94
N LYS A 19 18.02 13.79 -2.89
CA LYS A 19 19.37 13.50 -3.41
C LYS A 19 19.53 13.80 -4.90
N LYS A 20 19.58 15.09 -5.21
CA LYS A 20 20.40 15.62 -6.32
C LYS A 20 20.68 17.10 -6.07
N LEU A 21 21.62 17.37 -5.15
CA LEU A 21 22.42 18.59 -5.23
C LEU A 21 23.88 18.17 -5.34
N THR A 22 24.37 18.25 -6.57
CA THR A 22 25.75 18.10 -6.97
C THR A 22 26.58 19.15 -6.22
N MET A 23 27.59 18.73 -5.46
CA MET A 23 28.75 19.58 -5.17
C MET A 23 29.96 18.95 -5.85
N ALA A 24 30.36 19.58 -6.95
CA ALA A 24 31.69 19.43 -7.51
C ALA A 24 32.69 20.07 -6.54
N ASN A 25 33.79 19.38 -6.24
CA ASN A 25 35.14 19.96 -6.14
C ASN A 25 36.21 18.87 -5.95
N GLY A 26 37.10 18.78 -6.94
CA GLY A 26 38.56 18.81 -6.80
C GLY A 26 39.30 17.81 -5.90
N ALA A 27 39.99 16.89 -6.57
CA ALA A 27 41.38 16.44 -6.35
C ALA A 27 41.76 15.55 -5.13
N GLY A 28 42.45 14.44 -5.43
CA GLY A 28 43.65 14.02 -4.68
C GLY A 28 43.68 12.63 -4.05
N LEU A 29 44.27 11.68 -4.78
CA LEU A 29 45.16 10.57 -4.37
C LEU A 29 44.84 9.57 -3.22
N MET A 30 45.09 8.32 -3.61
CA MET A 30 45.75 7.21 -2.89
C MET A 30 44.95 6.18 -2.09
N THR A 31 44.90 5.00 -2.72
CA THR A 31 44.83 3.63 -2.22
C THR A 31 45.46 3.38 -0.84
N ARG A 32 44.76 2.61 0.01
CA ARG A 32 45.35 1.54 0.83
C ARG A 32 44.29 0.55 1.32
N TYR A 33 44.60 -0.72 1.06
CA TYR A 33 43.98 -1.94 1.61
C TYR A 33 43.95 -1.94 3.15
N TYR A 34 42.85 -2.40 3.73
CA TYR A 34 42.87 -3.22 4.94
C TYR A 34 41.74 -4.27 4.87
N ASP A 35 42.19 -5.51 4.96
CA ASP A 35 41.42 -6.75 5.03
C ASP A 35 41.32 -7.12 6.52
N ILE A 36 40.12 -7.09 7.12
CA ILE A 36 39.86 -7.64 8.47
C ILE A 36 38.47 -8.29 8.49
N THR A 37 38.50 -9.61 8.26
CA THR A 37 37.89 -10.67 9.07
C THR A 37 36.45 -10.50 9.57
N ILE A 38 35.58 -11.29 8.94
CA ILE A 38 34.27 -11.74 9.42
C ILE A 38 34.40 -12.39 10.80
N SER A 39 33.80 -11.78 11.83
CA SER A 39 33.48 -12.45 13.10
C SER A 39 32.47 -11.62 13.90
N ARG A 40 31.29 -12.22 14.10
CA ARG A 40 30.33 -11.95 15.20
C ARG A 40 29.75 -10.54 15.29
N TYR A 41 28.50 -10.40 14.85
CA TYR A 41 27.55 -9.48 15.48
C TYR A 41 26.20 -10.18 15.63
N ARG A 42 26.05 -10.91 16.75
CA ARG A 42 24.78 -11.11 17.44
C ARG A 42 24.81 -10.14 18.62
N GLU A 43 23.70 -9.45 18.81
CA GLU A 43 23.39 -8.51 19.90
C GLU A 43 24.13 -7.16 19.91
N VAL A 44 23.38 -6.13 19.51
CA VAL A 44 23.18 -4.81 20.15
C VAL A 44 22.77 -3.85 19.03
N ASN A 45 21.49 -3.47 18.97
CA ASN A 45 21.00 -2.14 18.53
C ASN A 45 19.46 -2.06 18.34
N SER A 46 18.66 -2.45 19.34
CA SER A 46 17.24 -2.06 19.40
C SER A 46 17.04 -0.55 19.62
N VAL A 47 18.08 0.17 20.05
CA VAL A 47 18.08 1.62 20.27
C VAL A 47 18.32 2.42 18.98
N SER A 48 18.97 1.83 17.97
CA SER A 48 19.30 2.50 16.69
C SER A 48 18.09 2.70 15.79
N THR A 49 17.19 1.72 15.73
CA THR A 49 16.00 1.76 14.86
C THR A 49 14.97 2.77 15.39
N MET A 50 14.78 2.83 16.71
CA MET A 50 13.82 3.76 17.34
C MET A 50 14.27 5.23 17.23
N GLU A 51 15.58 5.51 17.32
CA GLU A 51 16.13 6.85 17.09
C GLU A 51 16.08 7.27 15.61
N LYS A 52 16.27 6.33 14.67
CA LYS A 52 16.04 6.58 13.24
C LYS A 52 14.58 6.91 12.93
N ILE A 53 13.64 6.19 13.56
CA ILE A 53 12.19 6.46 13.46
C ILE A 53 11.86 7.83 14.05
N LYS A 54 12.38 8.17 15.25
CA LYS A 54 12.16 9.49 15.86
C LYS A 54 12.75 10.64 15.03
N LEU A 55 13.95 10.48 14.47
CA LEU A 55 14.58 11.49 13.60
C LEU A 55 13.81 11.70 12.28
N ALA A 56 13.27 10.62 11.71
CA ALA A 56 12.38 10.70 10.55
C ALA A 56 11.08 11.44 10.90
N LEU A 57 10.50 11.18 12.07
CA LEU A 57 9.30 11.85 12.57
C LEU A 57 9.54 13.34 12.91
N LEU A 58 10.69 13.70 13.48
CA LEU A 58 11.03 15.09 13.86
C LEU A 58 11.31 15.99 12.65
N ARG A 59 11.96 15.48 11.60
CA ARG A 59 12.22 16.26 10.37
C ARG A 59 10.94 16.57 9.59
N CYS A 60 9.99 15.66 9.58
CA CYS A 60 8.73 15.80 8.85
C CYS A 60 7.76 16.81 9.52
N ASN A 61 7.80 16.96 10.85
CA ASN A 61 6.97 17.94 11.58
C ASN A 61 7.31 19.41 11.27
N ASN A 62 8.56 19.69 10.89
CA ASN A 62 8.98 21.04 10.52
C ASN A 62 8.67 21.39 9.05
N PHE A 63 8.43 20.40 8.19
CA PHE A 63 8.13 20.59 6.76
C PHE A 63 6.64 20.87 6.50
N VAL A 64 5.74 20.26 7.28
CA VAL A 64 4.28 20.49 7.20
C VAL A 64 3.90 21.94 7.51
N LYS A 65 4.71 22.66 8.30
CA LYS A 65 4.45 24.05 8.65
C LYS A 65 4.77 25.05 7.53
N THR A 66 5.50 24.66 6.49
CA THR A 66 5.98 25.61 5.47
C THR A 66 5.21 25.57 4.15
N HIS A 67 4.43 24.53 3.83
CA HIS A 67 3.74 24.41 2.52
C HIS A 67 2.26 24.09 2.65
N THR A 68 1.47 25.10 2.97
CA THR A 68 0.05 25.15 2.60
C THR A 68 -0.06 25.42 1.09
N PHE A 69 -0.76 24.52 0.39
CA PHE A 69 -1.57 24.77 -0.81
C PHE A 69 -0.91 25.51 -1.99
N TRP A 70 -0.67 24.80 -3.10
CA TRP A 70 -0.58 25.41 -4.41
C TRP A 70 -1.86 25.04 -5.19
N PRO A 71 -2.78 25.98 -5.43
CA PRO A 71 -3.80 25.79 -6.45
C PRO A 71 -3.08 25.90 -7.79
N GLY A 72 -3.10 24.83 -8.59
CA GLY A 72 -2.64 24.89 -9.97
C GLY A 72 -3.51 25.90 -10.71
N ASN A 73 -2.89 27.00 -11.16
CA ASN A 73 -3.52 28.00 -12.03
C ASN A 73 -4.03 27.31 -13.30
N SER A 74 -5.36 27.34 -13.47
CA SER A 74 -6.01 27.14 -14.75
C SER A 74 -5.63 28.29 -15.68
N ASP A 75 -4.79 28.02 -16.67
CA ASP A 75 -4.78 28.68 -17.99
C ASP A 75 -3.57 28.21 -18.80
N GLN A 76 -3.60 26.97 -19.30
CA GLN A 76 -2.88 26.57 -20.52
C GLN A 76 -3.67 25.47 -21.24
N ASN A 77 -3.89 25.65 -22.55
CA ASN A 77 -4.49 24.67 -23.45
C ASN A 77 -3.73 23.33 -23.36
N ASP A 78 -4.36 22.30 -22.81
CA ASP A 78 -3.78 20.97 -22.71
C ASP A 78 -4.71 19.98 -23.40
N TYR A 79 -4.20 19.26 -24.42
CA TYR A 79 -4.82 18.02 -24.86
C TYR A 79 -4.69 17.08 -23.66
N GLY A 80 -5.68 17.11 -22.76
CA GLY A 80 -5.60 16.48 -21.45
C GLY A 80 -5.12 15.05 -21.58
N ASP A 81 -3.95 14.78 -20.99
CA ASP A 81 -3.38 13.44 -20.82
C ASP A 81 -4.39 12.63 -20.00
N ASP A 82 -5.32 11.96 -20.68
CA ASP A 82 -6.30 11.08 -20.05
C ASP A 82 -5.52 9.94 -19.39
N ARG A 83 -5.28 10.10 -18.08
CA ARG A 83 -4.55 9.16 -17.23
C ARG A 83 -5.02 7.73 -17.43
N TYR A 84 -6.32 7.53 -17.67
CA TYR A 84 -6.95 6.22 -17.83
C TYR A 84 -7.13 5.78 -19.29
N ALA A 85 -6.52 6.49 -20.25
CA ALA A 85 -6.53 6.10 -21.66
C ALA A 85 -5.94 4.70 -21.89
N VAL A 86 -5.00 4.29 -21.05
CA VAL A 86 -4.43 2.94 -21.08
C VAL A 86 -5.48 1.86 -20.83
N CYS A 87 -6.43 2.07 -19.92
CA CYS A 87 -7.51 1.12 -19.64
C CYS A 87 -8.41 0.96 -20.86
N LYS A 88 -8.75 2.07 -21.53
CA LYS A 88 -9.54 2.07 -22.78
C LYS A 88 -8.80 1.35 -23.92
N LEU A 89 -7.49 1.55 -24.01
CA LEU A 89 -6.65 0.87 -25.01
C LEU A 89 -6.65 -0.65 -24.77
N LEU A 90 -6.40 -1.10 -23.54
CA LEU A 90 -6.42 -2.53 -23.19
C LEU A 90 -7.80 -3.15 -23.47
N ALA A 91 -8.88 -2.47 -23.06
CA ALA A 91 -10.24 -2.92 -23.33
C ALA A 91 -10.52 -3.06 -24.84
N SER A 92 -10.05 -2.11 -25.67
CA SER A 92 -10.21 -2.19 -27.13
C SER A 92 -9.49 -3.38 -27.79
N LYS A 93 -8.56 -4.01 -27.04
CA LYS A 93 -7.82 -5.21 -27.43
C LYS A 93 -8.26 -6.45 -26.67
N ASN A 94 -9.42 -6.40 -26.01
CA ASN A 94 -9.98 -7.49 -25.19
C ASN A 94 -9.06 -7.93 -24.05
N ILE A 95 -8.30 -6.99 -23.47
CA ILE A 95 -7.57 -7.19 -22.22
C ILE A 95 -8.33 -6.49 -21.12
N THR A 96 -8.91 -7.27 -20.21
CA THR A 96 -9.58 -6.74 -19.01
C THR A 96 -8.52 -6.19 -18.05
N SER A 97 -8.75 -4.97 -17.56
CA SER A 97 -7.88 -4.31 -16.59
C SER A 97 -8.70 -3.58 -15.54
N VAL A 98 -8.19 -3.54 -14.31
CA VAL A 98 -8.84 -2.88 -13.17
C VAL A 98 -7.88 -1.88 -12.55
N ILE A 99 -8.36 -0.66 -12.28
CA ILE A 99 -7.60 0.39 -11.59
C ILE A 99 -7.40 -0.03 -10.14
N TRP A 100 -6.20 0.15 -9.60
CA TRP A 100 -5.81 -0.38 -8.29
C TRP A 100 -5.10 0.65 -7.40
N LEU A 101 -4.89 0.27 -6.13
CA LEU A 101 -4.20 1.04 -5.09
C LEU A 101 -4.72 2.48 -4.92
N GLU A 102 -3.86 3.49 -4.96
CA GLU A 102 -4.20 4.88 -4.65
C GLU A 102 -5.21 5.48 -5.63
N ASP A 103 -5.11 5.17 -6.93
CA ASP A 103 -6.06 5.66 -7.93
C ASP A 103 -7.47 5.16 -7.65
N LEU A 104 -7.62 3.88 -7.29
CA LEU A 104 -8.91 3.31 -6.86
C LEU A 104 -9.47 4.06 -5.65
N LEU A 105 -8.65 4.25 -4.61
CA LEU A 105 -9.07 4.96 -3.41
C LEU A 105 -9.48 6.41 -3.72
N ALA A 106 -8.74 7.09 -4.59
CA ALA A 106 -9.04 8.46 -5.02
C ALA A 106 -10.35 8.53 -5.80
N LEU A 107 -10.61 7.58 -6.70
CA LEU A 107 -11.86 7.47 -7.45
C LEU A 107 -13.06 7.17 -6.54
N HIS A 108 -12.86 6.46 -5.42
CA HIS A 108 -13.85 6.27 -4.35
C HIS A 108 -13.93 7.46 -3.36
N GLY A 109 -13.26 8.59 -3.65
CA GLY A 109 -13.39 9.84 -2.90
C GLY A 109 -12.33 10.07 -1.80
N SER A 110 -11.30 9.21 -1.72
CA SER A 110 -10.15 9.47 -0.84
C SER A 110 -9.35 10.67 -1.32
N LYS A 111 -8.76 11.42 -0.38
CA LYS A 111 -7.82 12.52 -0.68
C LYS A 111 -6.36 12.04 -0.79
N THR A 112 -6.17 10.78 -1.17
CA THR A 112 -4.83 10.22 -1.36
C THR A 112 -4.16 10.86 -2.57
N ALA A 113 -2.83 11.00 -2.52
CA ALA A 113 -2.06 11.39 -3.69
C ALA A 113 -1.94 10.20 -4.64
N VAL A 114 -2.10 10.46 -5.94
CA VAL A 114 -1.90 9.48 -7.02
C VAL A 114 -0.64 9.84 -7.78
N TRP A 115 0.17 8.84 -8.11
CA TRP A 115 1.48 9.03 -8.76
C TRP A 115 1.55 8.18 -10.02
N ASP A 116 1.81 6.89 -9.84
CA ASP A 116 1.81 5.89 -10.90
C ASP A 116 0.41 5.26 -11.00
N LEU A 117 0.00 4.88 -12.20
CA LEU A 117 -1.28 4.22 -12.43
C LEU A 117 -1.07 2.71 -12.28
N HIS A 118 -1.57 2.15 -11.19
CA HIS A 118 -1.52 0.72 -10.92
C HIS A 118 -2.74 0.03 -11.54
N LEU A 119 -2.49 -0.98 -12.37
CA LEU A 119 -3.52 -1.80 -13.01
C LEU A 119 -3.34 -3.26 -12.63
N LEU A 120 -4.45 -3.92 -12.28
CA LEU A 120 -4.52 -5.37 -12.23
C LEU A 120 -4.96 -5.92 -13.59
N VAL A 121 -4.26 -6.94 -14.06
CA VAL A 121 -4.61 -7.73 -15.26
C VAL A 121 -4.38 -9.22 -14.99
N GLU A 122 -5.00 -10.09 -15.78
CA GLU A 122 -4.75 -11.54 -15.66
C GLU A 122 -3.39 -11.93 -16.22
N ASP A 123 -3.03 -11.40 -17.39
CA ASP A 123 -1.76 -11.64 -18.08
C ASP A 123 -1.02 -10.32 -18.32
N THR A 124 -0.05 -10.05 -17.46
CA THR A 124 0.79 -8.85 -17.53
C THR A 124 1.64 -8.81 -18.79
N SER A 125 2.07 -9.97 -19.32
CA SER A 125 2.88 -10.05 -20.54
C SER A 125 2.06 -9.69 -21.78
N ALA A 126 0.83 -10.22 -21.88
CA ALA A 126 -0.08 -9.87 -22.97
C ALA A 126 -0.47 -8.38 -22.93
N ALA A 127 -0.80 -7.85 -21.75
CA ALA A 127 -1.09 -6.43 -21.56
C ALA A 127 0.12 -5.55 -21.93
N ALA A 128 1.31 -5.88 -21.43
CA ALA A 128 2.54 -5.15 -21.73
C ALA A 128 2.85 -5.13 -23.23
N LYS A 129 2.70 -6.28 -23.91
CA LYS A 129 2.89 -6.35 -25.36
C LYS A 129 1.98 -5.38 -26.11
N ILE A 130 0.69 -5.33 -25.77
CA ILE A 130 -0.25 -4.36 -26.36
C ILE A 130 0.23 -2.93 -26.15
N LEU A 131 0.70 -2.58 -24.96
CA LEU A 131 1.18 -1.24 -24.66
C LEU A 131 2.47 -0.91 -25.45
N LEU A 132 3.42 -1.83 -25.52
CA LEU A 132 4.65 -1.68 -26.29
C LEU A 132 4.35 -1.46 -27.78
N ASP A 133 3.42 -2.24 -28.35
CA ASP A 133 2.97 -2.10 -29.75
C ASP A 133 2.28 -0.75 -30.01
N ASN A 134 1.85 -0.04 -28.97
CA ASN A 134 1.21 1.28 -29.03
C ASN A 134 2.11 2.41 -28.50
N GLY A 135 3.43 2.21 -28.53
CA GLY A 135 4.41 3.28 -28.30
C GLY A 135 4.80 3.49 -26.83
N TYR A 136 4.34 2.64 -25.91
CA TYR A 136 4.89 2.58 -24.57
C TYR A 136 6.29 1.95 -24.60
N LYS A 137 7.05 2.19 -23.54
CA LYS A 137 8.39 1.62 -23.33
C LYS A 137 8.49 1.10 -21.93
N GLU A 138 9.06 -0.09 -21.80
CA GLU A 138 9.43 -0.63 -20.50
C GLU A 138 10.56 0.19 -19.89
N THR A 139 10.56 0.27 -18.57
CA THR A 139 11.53 1.04 -17.81
C THR A 139 12.05 0.21 -16.64
N ALA A 140 13.23 0.56 -16.15
CA ALA A 140 13.77 -0.06 -14.95
C ALA A 140 12.81 0.13 -13.75
N PRO A 141 12.80 -0.81 -12.80
CA PRO A 141 12.01 -0.67 -11.59
C PRO A 141 12.31 0.64 -10.85
N ASP A 142 11.31 1.18 -10.16
CA ASP A 142 11.48 2.41 -9.40
C ASP A 142 12.40 2.17 -8.19
N SER A 143 13.28 3.13 -7.89
CA SER A 143 14.15 3.06 -6.74
C SER A 143 13.43 3.29 -5.41
N SER A 144 12.17 3.75 -5.43
CA SER A 144 11.38 4.02 -4.23
C SER A 144 11.19 2.79 -3.32
N PHE A 145 11.31 1.59 -3.90
CA PHE A 145 11.27 0.29 -3.22
C PHE A 145 12.57 -0.50 -3.44
N GLU A 146 13.74 0.15 -3.53
CA GLU A 146 15.05 -0.55 -3.57
C GLU A 146 15.24 -1.52 -2.39
N ASP A 147 14.69 -1.18 -1.22
CA ASP A 147 14.70 -2.02 -0.02
C ASP A 147 13.68 -3.18 -0.08
N ASP A 148 12.84 -3.22 -1.12
CA ASP A 148 11.85 -4.26 -1.40
C ASP A 148 11.89 -4.63 -2.90
N PRO A 149 12.95 -5.31 -3.34
CA PRO A 149 13.14 -5.67 -4.74
C PRO A 149 12.00 -6.55 -5.25
N GLU A 150 11.43 -7.38 -4.38
CA GLU A 150 10.34 -8.29 -4.77
C GLU A 150 9.08 -7.51 -5.17
N PHE A 151 8.71 -6.44 -4.45
CA PHE A 151 7.59 -5.59 -4.85
C PHE A 151 7.85 -4.92 -6.21
N SER A 152 9.08 -4.50 -6.44
CA SER A 152 9.51 -3.82 -7.66
C SER A 152 9.58 -4.76 -8.88
N GLU A 153 9.93 -6.02 -8.65
CA GLU A 153 10.04 -7.06 -9.67
C GLU A 153 8.70 -7.70 -10.06
N ARG A 154 7.69 -7.63 -9.18
CA ARG A 154 6.35 -8.21 -9.43
C ARG A 154 5.51 -7.47 -10.46
N ALA A 155 5.94 -6.28 -10.91
CA ALA A 155 5.15 -5.44 -11.81
C ALA A 155 5.95 -5.00 -13.04
N ILE A 156 5.27 -4.96 -14.20
CA ILE A 156 5.86 -4.42 -15.43
C ILE A 156 5.62 -2.90 -15.46
N ARG A 157 6.70 -2.13 -15.50
CA ARG A 157 6.68 -0.66 -15.47
C ARG A 157 6.83 -0.06 -16.86
N LEU A 158 5.80 0.63 -17.34
CA LEU A 158 5.70 1.18 -18.68
C LEU A 158 5.51 2.70 -18.66
N THR A 159 6.15 3.40 -19.59
CA THR A 159 5.99 4.85 -19.80
C THR A 159 5.68 5.16 -21.25
N HIS A 160 4.99 6.27 -21.50
CA HIS A 160 4.68 6.73 -22.85
C HIS A 160 5.21 8.16 -23.03
N ASN A 161 5.86 8.46 -24.16
CA ASN A 161 6.50 9.77 -24.38
C ASN A 161 5.52 10.97 -24.34
N ARG A 162 4.22 10.72 -24.49
CA ARG A 162 3.17 11.75 -24.44
C ARG A 162 2.43 11.81 -23.11
N SER A 163 2.76 10.93 -22.17
CA SER A 163 2.13 10.88 -20.86
C SER A 163 3.16 11.01 -19.76
N SER A 164 2.83 11.79 -18.73
CA SER A 164 3.65 11.85 -17.52
C SER A 164 3.35 10.71 -16.55
N THR A 165 2.24 9.98 -16.78
CA THR A 165 1.83 8.85 -15.96
C THR A 165 2.64 7.61 -16.32
N ILE A 166 3.26 7.00 -15.31
CA ILE A 166 3.81 5.66 -15.40
C ILE A 166 2.70 4.65 -15.17
N VAL A 167 2.67 3.59 -15.97
CA VAL A 167 1.72 2.49 -15.83
C VAL A 167 2.44 1.30 -15.19
N MET A 168 1.88 0.79 -14.11
CA MET A 168 2.35 -0.40 -13.41
C MET A 168 1.36 -1.53 -13.65
N LEU A 169 1.77 -2.59 -14.36
CA LEU A 169 0.94 -3.77 -14.59
C LEU A 169 1.25 -4.83 -13.54
N HIS A 170 0.22 -5.25 -12.80
CA HIS A 170 0.29 -6.27 -11.76
C HIS A 170 -0.57 -7.47 -12.13
N VAL A 171 -0.15 -8.67 -11.70
CA VAL A 171 -0.96 -9.88 -11.84
C VAL A 171 -2.08 -9.85 -10.78
N ALA A 172 -3.34 -9.87 -11.22
CA ALA A 172 -4.50 -9.76 -10.32
C ALA A 172 -4.51 -10.82 -9.20
N LYS A 173 -4.11 -12.05 -9.54
CA LYS A 173 -4.08 -13.19 -8.61
C LYS A 173 -3.11 -12.97 -7.44
N GLU A 174 -1.98 -12.30 -7.66
CA GLU A 174 -1.00 -12.00 -6.61
C GLU A 174 -1.53 -10.98 -5.60
N TRP A 175 -2.53 -10.22 -6.00
CA TRP A 175 -3.26 -9.26 -5.16
C TRP A 175 -4.53 -9.85 -4.55
N TYR A 176 -4.72 -11.17 -4.62
CA TYR A 176 -5.92 -11.86 -4.13
C TYR A 176 -7.22 -11.27 -4.68
N TYR A 177 -7.16 -10.71 -5.89
CA TYR A 177 -8.29 -10.13 -6.58
C TYR A 177 -8.73 -11.08 -7.69
N GLN A 178 -10.03 -11.38 -7.70
CA GLN A 178 -10.65 -12.12 -8.78
C GLN A 178 -11.18 -11.12 -9.81
N MET A 179 -10.66 -11.20 -11.03
CA MET A 179 -11.15 -10.38 -12.13
C MET A 179 -12.62 -10.75 -12.42
N ASP A 180 -13.46 -9.74 -12.52
CA ASP A 180 -14.88 -9.87 -12.88
C ASP A 180 -15.11 -9.07 -14.16
N ASP A 181 -15.79 -9.69 -15.14
CA ASP A 181 -16.14 -9.06 -16.41
C ASP A 181 -17.13 -7.89 -16.23
N ASN A 182 -17.76 -7.78 -15.05
CA ASN A 182 -18.75 -6.75 -14.73
C ASN A 182 -18.16 -5.49 -14.05
N VAL A 183 -16.84 -5.33 -13.99
CA VAL A 183 -16.24 -4.11 -13.43
C VAL A 183 -16.58 -2.91 -14.31
N GLN A 184 -17.46 -2.05 -13.81
CA GLN A 184 -17.84 -0.82 -14.50
C GLN A 184 -16.70 0.19 -14.48
N ASP A 185 -16.40 0.79 -15.64
CA ASP A 185 -15.41 1.86 -15.79
C ASP A 185 -14.02 1.52 -15.20
N PHE A 186 -13.65 0.23 -15.24
CA PHE A 186 -12.39 -0.29 -14.68
C PHE A 186 -12.24 -0.12 -13.16
N LEU A 187 -13.27 0.34 -12.46
CA LEU A 187 -13.26 0.65 -11.04
C LEU A 187 -13.99 -0.45 -10.26
N PRO A 188 -13.28 -1.26 -9.46
CA PRO A 188 -13.91 -2.34 -8.74
C PRO A 188 -14.64 -1.80 -7.50
N PRO A 189 -15.61 -2.55 -6.95
CA PRO A 189 -16.26 -2.18 -5.70
C PRO A 189 -15.26 -2.04 -4.55
N LEU A 190 -15.51 -1.08 -3.66
CA LEU A 190 -14.64 -0.82 -2.52
C LEU A 190 -14.53 -2.02 -1.57
N SER A 191 -15.60 -2.82 -1.45
CA SER A 191 -15.60 -4.06 -0.66
C SER A 191 -14.64 -5.10 -1.23
N SER A 192 -14.64 -5.29 -2.56
CA SER A 192 -13.72 -6.21 -3.23
C SER A 192 -12.26 -5.78 -3.06
N PHE A 193 -11.98 -4.48 -3.16
CA PHE A 193 -10.65 -3.94 -2.87
C PHE A 193 -10.24 -4.20 -1.41
N LEU A 194 -11.13 -3.91 -0.46
CA LEU A 194 -10.85 -4.08 0.96
C LEU A 194 -10.62 -5.55 1.31
N ASP A 195 -11.42 -6.48 0.77
CA ASP A 195 -11.21 -7.92 0.93
C ASP A 195 -9.84 -8.34 0.39
N SER A 196 -9.46 -7.89 -0.80
CA SER A 196 -8.16 -8.20 -1.39
C SER A 196 -6.99 -7.63 -0.59
N MET A 197 -7.11 -6.40 -0.07
CA MET A 197 -6.06 -5.79 0.77
C MET A 197 -5.94 -6.50 2.12
N ILE A 198 -7.06 -6.86 2.76
CA ILE A 198 -7.04 -7.62 4.02
C ILE A 198 -6.43 -9.00 3.79
N GLU A 199 -6.88 -9.72 2.74
CA GLU A 199 -6.32 -11.02 2.36
C GLU A 199 -4.81 -10.92 2.13
N PHE A 200 -4.36 -9.92 1.38
CA PHE A 200 -2.93 -9.70 1.16
C PHE A 200 -2.20 -9.51 2.48
N TRP A 201 -2.70 -8.63 3.35
CA TRP A 201 -2.08 -8.30 4.63
C TRP A 201 -1.97 -9.51 5.58
N ILE A 202 -3.00 -10.34 5.69
CA ILE A 202 -2.96 -11.55 6.54
C ILE A 202 -2.05 -12.66 5.97
N ASN A 203 -1.75 -12.65 4.66
CA ASN A 203 -0.85 -13.62 4.06
C ASN A 203 0.62 -13.15 4.02
N ILE A 204 0.92 -11.93 4.48
CA ILE A 204 2.31 -11.54 4.75
C ILE A 204 2.85 -12.46 5.85
N SER A 205 3.97 -13.14 5.60
CA SER A 205 4.58 -14.02 6.60
C SER A 205 5.08 -13.19 7.80
N ALA A 206 5.20 -13.78 8.99
CA ALA A 206 5.72 -13.06 10.15
C ALA A 206 7.14 -12.50 9.90
N GLN A 207 7.96 -13.26 9.18
CA GLN A 207 9.31 -12.83 8.79
C GLN A 207 9.25 -11.64 7.83
N ASP A 208 8.43 -11.69 6.78
CA ASP A 208 8.26 -10.59 5.84
C ASP A 208 7.62 -9.36 6.49
N TYR A 209 6.72 -9.56 7.46
CA TYR A 209 6.09 -8.47 8.18
C TYR A 209 7.11 -7.62 8.92
N ASP A 210 8.11 -8.27 9.53
CA ASP A 210 9.19 -7.60 10.25
C ASP A 210 10.29 -7.08 9.32
N ASP A 211 10.74 -7.90 8.35
CA ASP A 211 11.82 -7.54 7.41
C ASP A 211 11.39 -6.45 6.43
N ARG A 212 10.12 -6.48 5.99
CA ARG A 212 9.52 -5.55 5.03
C ARG A 212 8.44 -4.70 5.70
N LEU A 213 8.68 -4.30 6.95
CA LEU A 213 7.74 -3.53 7.75
C LEU A 213 7.19 -2.29 7.02
N ARG A 214 8.00 -1.61 6.21
CA ARG A 214 7.54 -0.46 5.41
C ARG A 214 6.43 -0.85 4.44
N PHE A 215 6.59 -1.97 3.74
CA PHE A 215 5.59 -2.48 2.80
C PHE A 215 4.34 -2.98 3.54
N ALA A 216 4.50 -3.73 4.64
CA ALA A 216 3.38 -4.17 5.47
C ALA A 216 2.55 -2.98 6.01
N LEU A 217 3.23 -1.92 6.46
CA LEU A 217 2.56 -0.68 6.89
C LEU A 217 1.89 0.06 5.74
N TYR A 218 2.48 0.05 4.54
CA TYR A 218 1.87 0.64 3.35
C TYR A 218 0.53 -0.04 3.01
N ILE A 219 0.49 -1.39 2.98
CA ILE A 219 -0.77 -2.14 2.83
C ILE A 219 -1.76 -1.78 3.95
N GLY A 220 -1.29 -1.73 5.20
CA GLY A 220 -2.11 -1.28 6.33
C GLY A 220 -2.67 0.14 6.17
N CYS A 221 -1.93 1.06 5.57
CA CYS A 221 -2.41 2.40 5.27
C CYS A 221 -3.52 2.40 4.21
N LEU A 222 -3.39 1.60 3.14
CA LEU A 222 -4.43 1.46 2.11
C LEU A 222 -5.73 0.91 2.71
N ILE A 223 -5.64 -0.12 3.56
CA ILE A 223 -6.77 -0.64 4.35
C ILE A 223 -7.36 0.50 5.19
N GLY A 224 -6.53 1.22 5.93
CA GLY A 224 -6.96 2.31 6.80
C GLY A 224 -7.70 3.43 6.05
N TYR A 225 -7.29 3.75 4.82
CA TYR A 225 -7.97 4.75 3.99
C TYR A 225 -9.40 4.35 3.64
N CYS A 226 -9.68 3.06 3.43
CA CYS A 226 -11.03 2.57 3.13
C CYS A 226 -12.03 2.95 4.23
N TYR A 227 -11.63 2.96 5.50
CA TYR A 227 -12.51 3.27 6.63
C TYR A 227 -12.95 4.74 6.73
N TYR A 228 -12.40 5.62 5.89
CA TYR A 228 -12.86 7.01 5.74
C TYR A 228 -13.85 7.20 4.58
N LEU A 229 -14.14 6.14 3.81
CA LEU A 229 -14.93 6.21 2.60
C LEU A 229 -16.36 5.67 2.79
N GLN A 230 -17.17 5.89 1.75
CA GLN A 230 -18.48 5.30 1.53
C GLN A 230 -18.42 4.53 0.22
N ASP A 231 -19.17 3.44 0.11
CA ASP A 231 -19.33 2.74 -1.17
C ASP A 231 -20.33 3.45 -2.10
N SER A 232 -20.58 2.84 -3.26
CA SER A 232 -21.54 3.34 -4.27
C SER A 232 -22.98 3.42 -3.76
N ASP A 233 -23.34 2.64 -2.75
CA ASP A 233 -24.67 2.64 -2.13
C ASP A 233 -24.77 3.67 -0.98
N GLY A 234 -23.69 4.42 -0.72
CA GLY A 234 -23.61 5.40 0.35
C GLY A 234 -23.37 4.78 1.73
N GLN A 235 -23.03 3.49 1.81
CA GLN A 235 -22.75 2.84 3.07
C GLN A 235 -21.33 3.19 3.54
N LEU A 236 -21.25 3.76 4.75
CA LEU A 236 -19.98 4.03 5.41
C LEU A 236 -19.24 2.72 5.73
N VAL A 237 -18.00 2.60 5.25
CA VAL A 237 -17.15 1.41 5.49
C VAL A 237 -16.99 1.15 6.99
N LYS A 238 -16.82 2.18 7.81
CA LYS A 238 -16.63 2.03 9.26
C LYS A 238 -17.83 1.46 10.06
N THR A 239 -18.95 1.14 9.41
CA THR A 239 -20.13 0.61 10.10
C THR A 239 -20.04 -0.89 10.30
N HIS A 240 -20.64 -1.42 11.37
CA HIS A 240 -20.73 -2.87 11.57
C HIS A 240 -21.52 -3.57 10.45
N ALA A 241 -22.51 -2.87 9.87
CA ALA A 241 -23.32 -3.41 8.78
C ALA A 241 -22.49 -3.65 7.51
N TYR A 242 -21.44 -2.86 7.27
CA TYR A 242 -20.58 -2.99 6.09
C TYR A 242 -19.83 -4.33 6.05
N ALA A 243 -19.56 -4.94 7.20
CA ALA A 243 -18.88 -6.23 7.29
C ALA A 243 -19.60 -7.35 6.51
N LYS A 244 -20.91 -7.21 6.22
CA LYS A 244 -21.67 -8.17 5.42
C LYS A 244 -21.22 -8.21 3.95
N ASN A 245 -20.61 -7.12 3.47
CA ASN A 245 -20.06 -7.00 2.11
C ASN A 245 -18.66 -7.63 2.00
N LEU A 246 -18.07 -8.06 3.13
CA LEU A 246 -16.75 -8.67 3.21
C LEU A 246 -16.85 -10.19 3.40
N LYS A 247 -15.81 -10.90 2.98
CA LYS A 247 -15.63 -12.33 3.25
C LYS A 247 -15.65 -12.61 4.75
N PRO A 248 -16.25 -13.73 5.21
CA PRO A 248 -16.35 -14.06 6.63
C PRO A 248 -15.04 -13.92 7.40
N GLU A 249 -13.94 -14.46 6.87
CA GLU A 249 -12.61 -14.45 7.50
C GLU A 249 -12.00 -13.05 7.67
N HIS A 250 -12.49 -12.03 6.94
CA HIS A 250 -12.00 -10.65 7.02
C HIS A 250 -12.81 -9.80 8.00
N ARG A 251 -13.99 -10.27 8.40
CA ARG A 251 -14.88 -9.52 9.30
C ARG A 251 -14.27 -9.30 10.67
N GLU A 252 -13.42 -10.20 11.14
CA GLU A 252 -12.70 -10.02 12.41
C GLU A 252 -11.76 -8.81 12.35
N VAL A 253 -11.03 -8.63 11.24
CA VAL A 253 -10.19 -7.44 11.01
C VAL A 253 -11.07 -6.20 10.96
N HIS A 254 -12.22 -6.28 10.29
CA HIS A 254 -13.18 -5.16 10.21
C HIS A 254 -13.67 -4.72 11.57
N TYR A 255 -14.26 -5.63 12.35
CA TYR A 255 -14.75 -5.33 13.69
C TYR A 255 -13.65 -4.77 14.57
N ASP A 256 -12.44 -5.30 14.42
CA ASP A 256 -11.29 -4.83 15.17
C ASP A 256 -10.86 -3.41 14.80
N ILE A 257 -10.91 -3.03 13.52
CA ILE A 257 -10.61 -1.68 13.04
C ILE A 257 -11.73 -0.70 13.40
N THR A 258 -13.00 -1.11 13.42
CA THR A 258 -14.14 -0.23 13.73
C THR A 258 -14.37 -0.05 15.23
N PHE A 259 -13.91 -0.98 16.07
CA PHE A 259 -14.11 -0.89 17.52
C PHE A 259 -13.38 0.32 18.13
N GLU A 260 -14.06 1.19 18.87
CA GLU A 260 -13.42 2.35 19.51
C GLU A 260 -13.04 2.01 20.97
N SER A 261 -11.77 2.23 21.34
CA SER A 261 -11.31 2.07 22.73
C SER A 261 -10.19 3.07 23.05
N PRO A 262 -10.16 3.68 24.26
CA PRO A 262 -9.13 4.64 24.66
C PRO A 262 -7.70 4.11 24.55
N ASN A 263 -7.51 2.80 24.71
CA ASN A 263 -6.20 2.14 24.69
C ASN A 263 -5.96 1.35 23.39
N LYS A 264 -6.75 1.62 22.34
CA LYS A 264 -6.66 0.89 21.08
C LYS A 264 -5.30 1.09 20.43
N LYS A 265 -4.55 -0.01 20.33
CA LYS A 265 -3.35 -0.08 19.50
C LYS A 265 -3.75 -0.09 18.03
N SER A 266 -2.86 0.43 17.16
CA SER A 266 -3.02 0.29 15.71
C SER A 266 -3.23 -1.19 15.35
N PHE A 267 -4.14 -1.47 14.42
CA PHE A 267 -4.33 -2.83 13.91
C PHE A 267 -3.09 -3.34 13.16
N THR A 268 -2.22 -2.43 12.70
CA THR A 268 -0.95 -2.73 12.03
C THR A 268 0.19 -3.11 12.98
N ALA A 269 -0.06 -3.27 14.29
CA ALA A 269 0.97 -3.78 15.20
C ALA A 269 1.24 -5.28 14.91
N THR A 270 2.49 -5.74 15.01
CA THR A 270 2.88 -7.14 14.70
C THR A 270 2.04 -8.16 15.46
N ASN A 271 1.82 -7.97 16.77
CA ASN A 271 1.00 -8.88 17.57
C ASN A 271 -0.49 -8.93 17.12
N ARG A 272 -0.97 -7.89 16.44
CA ARG A 272 -2.33 -7.80 15.90
C ARG A 272 -2.41 -8.47 14.55
N HIS A 273 -1.36 -8.35 13.74
CA HIS A 273 -1.19 -9.16 12.54
C HIS A 273 -1.22 -10.65 12.87
N THR A 274 -0.36 -11.15 13.78
CA THR A 274 -0.36 -12.56 14.19
C THR A 274 -1.73 -13.03 14.69
N TYR A 275 -2.43 -12.19 15.48
CA TYR A 275 -3.79 -12.48 15.92
C TYR A 275 -4.75 -12.70 14.74
N HIS A 276 -4.75 -11.78 13.78
CA HIS A 276 -5.66 -11.82 12.63
C HIS A 276 -5.33 -12.93 11.64
N VAL A 277 -4.04 -13.28 11.47
CA VAL A 277 -3.63 -14.47 10.70
C VAL A 277 -4.25 -15.73 11.30
N ARG A 278 -4.14 -15.91 12.63
CA ARG A 278 -4.74 -17.06 13.31
C ARG A 278 -6.27 -17.05 13.19
N ARG A 279 -6.91 -15.91 13.47
CA ARG A 279 -8.38 -15.80 13.42
C ARG A 279 -8.93 -16.07 12.04
N SER A 280 -8.30 -15.56 10.98
CA SER A 280 -8.72 -15.86 9.60
C SER A 280 -8.75 -17.37 9.34
N ARG A 281 -7.72 -18.11 9.80
CA ARG A 281 -7.67 -19.57 9.70
C ARG A 281 -8.81 -20.24 10.47
N GLU A 282 -8.99 -19.89 11.75
CA GLU A 282 -10.06 -20.44 12.59
C GLU A 282 -11.45 -20.18 11.98
N ILE A 283 -11.66 -19.03 11.34
CA ILE A 283 -12.93 -18.70 10.66
C ILE A 283 -13.13 -19.57 9.42
N ARG A 284 -12.10 -19.75 8.59
CA ARG A 284 -12.17 -20.62 7.39
C ARG A 284 -12.43 -22.07 7.75
N GLU A 285 -11.89 -22.53 8.88
CA GLU A 285 -12.10 -23.88 9.43
C GLU A 285 -13.45 -24.03 10.16
N GLY A 286 -14.20 -22.94 10.36
CA GLY A 286 -15.47 -22.94 11.09
C GLY A 286 -15.32 -23.06 12.62
N ALA A 287 -14.10 -22.92 13.14
CA ALA A 287 -13.80 -22.95 14.58
C ALA A 287 -14.10 -21.62 15.29
N PHE A 288 -14.27 -20.52 14.54
CA PHE A 288 -14.61 -19.21 15.07
C PHE A 288 -15.62 -18.48 14.18
N VAL A 289 -16.57 -17.78 14.81
CA VAL A 289 -17.55 -16.93 14.11
C VAL A 289 -17.27 -15.48 14.51
N PRO A 290 -16.93 -14.59 13.56
CA PRO A 290 -16.64 -13.20 13.85
C PRO A 290 -17.91 -12.43 14.16
N GLU A 291 -17.87 -11.63 15.23
CA GLU A 291 -18.98 -10.82 15.70
C GLU A 291 -18.50 -9.42 16.09
N PRO A 292 -19.34 -8.38 15.94
CA PRO A 292 -19.01 -7.04 16.41
C PRO A 292 -18.63 -7.02 17.89
N TYR A 293 -17.62 -6.22 18.23
CA TYR A 293 -17.23 -6.03 19.62
C TYR A 293 -18.30 -5.22 20.38
N GLU A 294 -18.72 -5.74 21.53
CA GLU A 294 -19.66 -5.05 22.42
C GLU A 294 -18.95 -3.99 23.28
N GLU A 295 -19.58 -2.82 23.41
CA GLU A 295 -19.08 -1.75 24.27
C GLU A 295 -19.13 -2.20 25.74
N GLY A 296 -17.99 -2.13 26.43
CA GLY A 296 -17.88 -2.53 27.84
C GLY A 296 -17.63 -4.02 28.11
N VAL A 297 -17.66 -4.88 27.09
CA VAL A 297 -17.26 -6.30 27.22
C VAL A 297 -15.77 -6.42 26.98
N PHE A 298 -15.00 -6.62 28.05
CA PHE A 298 -13.57 -6.89 27.97
C PHE A 298 -13.34 -8.28 27.36
N ARG A 299 -13.10 -8.34 26.05
CA ARG A 299 -12.42 -9.51 25.47
C ARG A 299 -10.95 -9.40 25.84
N THR A 300 -10.37 -10.50 26.34
CA THR A 300 -8.99 -10.59 26.81
C THR A 300 -8.06 -9.84 25.85
N ASN A 301 -7.22 -8.95 26.38
CA ASN A 301 -6.26 -8.19 25.58
C ASN A 301 -5.63 -9.09 24.52
N LEU A 302 -5.69 -8.68 23.26
CA LEU A 302 -5.26 -9.49 22.09
C LEU A 302 -3.78 -9.93 22.13
N THR A 303 -3.03 -9.52 23.15
CA THR A 303 -1.66 -9.93 23.49
C THR A 303 -1.53 -11.27 24.24
N THR A 304 -2.60 -11.88 24.78
CA THR A 304 -2.45 -13.03 25.71
C THR A 304 -2.80 -14.40 25.16
N VAL A 305 -2.49 -14.70 23.90
CA VAL A 305 -2.50 -16.09 23.46
C VAL A 305 -1.10 -16.42 22.98
N SER A 306 -0.33 -17.08 23.84
CA SER A 306 1.01 -17.54 23.50
C SER A 306 0.91 -18.50 22.32
N GLU A 307 1.87 -18.40 21.41
CA GLU A 307 2.18 -19.50 20.51
C GLU A 307 2.44 -20.72 21.41
N GLN A 308 1.65 -21.77 21.25
CA GLN A 308 2.07 -23.09 21.67
C GLN A 308 2.69 -23.71 20.42
N GLU A 309 3.98 -24.03 20.56
CA GLU A 309 4.87 -24.69 19.59
C GLU A 309 4.30 -25.99 19.02
#